data_AF-A0A9Q3FFT6-F1
#
_entry.id   AF-A0A9Q3FFT6-F1
#
_cell.length_a   1.000
_cell.length_b   1.000
_cell.length_c   1.000
_cell.angle_alpha   90.00
_cell.angle_beta   90.00
_cell.angle_gamma   90.00
#
_symmetry.space_group_name_H-M   'P 1'
#
loop_
_entity.id
_entity.type
_entity.pdbx_description
1 polymer ?
#
loop_
_entity_poly.entity_id
_entity_poly.type
_entity_poly.pdbx_seq_one_letter_code
_entity_poly.pdbx_strand_id
1 'polypeptide(L)'
;MTIVHESGNIHKNSDGLRRWALANTPENPAWVPQEEHHIEGICNTDIGTEFFNQVKESYKMDKNFNTLCQPLMKDCKYPSLSSKLDEIWKKAYDEGRFHLLDGILYHRTEHTCVMALTYRTLINTILHEFQDSVASGHLKEDRALERVKTCSWWPNWKKDVAEYCQTCERCKKLTEPQERNLES
;
A
#
# COMPACT_ATOMS: atom_id res chain seq x y z
N MET A 1 -50.98 -25.07 -32.30
CA MET A 1 -50.26 -25.93 -31.33
C MET A 1 -50.02 -25.09 -30.09
N THR A 2 -50.68 -25.41 -28.99
CA THR A 2 -50.63 -24.64 -27.74
C THR A 2 -49.71 -25.37 -26.79
N ILE A 3 -48.56 -24.78 -26.47
CA ILE A 3 -47.60 -25.37 -25.54
C ILE A 3 -48.11 -25.09 -24.13
N VAL A 4 -48.52 -26.14 -23.42
CA VAL A 4 -48.88 -26.09 -22.00
C VAL A 4 -47.61 -26.35 -21.20
N HIS A 5 -47.22 -25.40 -20.35
CA HIS A 5 -46.05 -25.50 -19.49
C HIS A 5 -46.46 -26.03 -18.12
N GLU A 6 -46.03 -27.24 -17.78
CA GLU A 6 -46.21 -27.80 -16.44
C GLU A 6 -44.98 -27.45 -15.57
N SER A 7 -45.21 -26.67 -14.51
CA SER A 7 -44.16 -26.29 -13.56
C SER A 7 -43.75 -27.50 -12.70
N GLY A 8 -42.45 -27.82 -12.69
CA GLY A 8 -41.89 -28.90 -11.88
C GLY A 8 -42.04 -28.65 -10.36
N ASN A 9 -42.46 -29.69 -9.65
CA ASN A 9 -42.84 -29.68 -8.23
C ASN A 9 -41.66 -29.61 -7.23
N ILE A 10 -40.54 -28.99 -7.60
CA ILE A 10 -39.23 -29.22 -6.95
C ILE A 10 -38.66 -27.97 -6.23
N HIS A 11 -39.31 -26.81 -6.31
CA HIS A 11 -38.76 -25.57 -5.73
C HIS A 11 -39.69 -24.96 -4.68
N LYS A 12 -39.88 -25.68 -3.56
CA LYS A 12 -40.45 -25.14 -2.32
C LYS A 12 -39.40 -24.71 -1.29
N ASN A 13 -38.11 -24.79 -1.61
CA ASN A 13 -37.02 -24.31 -0.77
C ASN A 13 -36.28 -23.14 -1.43
N SER A 14 -37.02 -22.17 -1.98
CA SER A 14 -36.52 -20.81 -2.06
C SER A 14 -36.40 -20.26 -0.63
N ASP A 15 -35.45 -20.82 0.12
CA ASP A 15 -35.06 -20.33 1.41
C ASP A 15 -33.77 -19.54 1.21
N GLY A 16 -33.77 -18.32 1.74
CA GLY A 16 -32.84 -17.28 1.36
C GLY A 16 -31.38 -17.74 1.51
N LEU A 17 -30.62 -17.62 0.43
CA LEU A 17 -29.15 -17.60 0.44
C LEU A 17 -28.69 -16.44 1.34
N ARG A 18 -28.76 -16.65 2.66
CA ARG A 18 -28.02 -15.88 3.64
C ARG A 18 -26.56 -16.18 3.33
N ARG A 19 -25.89 -15.22 2.70
CA ARG A 19 -24.44 -15.20 2.50
C ARG A 19 -23.73 -14.96 3.84
N TRP A 20 -24.03 -15.77 4.86
CA TRP A 20 -23.11 -15.89 5.98
C TRP A 20 -22.10 -16.95 5.59
N ALA A 21 -20.89 -16.49 5.25
CA ALA A 21 -19.76 -17.38 5.12
C ALA A 21 -19.62 -18.14 6.44
N LEU A 22 -19.76 -19.47 6.39
CA LEU A 22 -19.43 -20.32 7.52
C LEU A 22 -17.97 -20.07 7.89
N ALA A 23 -17.67 -20.13 9.18
CA ALA A 23 -16.29 -20.02 9.64
C ALA A 23 -15.41 -21.07 8.95
N ASN A 24 -14.16 -20.73 8.66
CA ASN A 24 -13.20 -21.65 8.06
C ASN A 24 -12.66 -22.63 9.12
N THR A 25 -13.54 -23.50 9.64
CA THR A 25 -13.19 -24.57 10.59
C THR A 25 -13.22 -25.93 9.90
N PRO A 26 -12.53 -26.97 10.41
CA PRO A 26 -12.48 -28.30 9.78
C PRO A 26 -13.84 -28.95 9.54
N GLU A 27 -14.87 -28.51 10.26
CA GLU A 27 -16.26 -28.95 10.12
C GLU A 27 -16.98 -28.30 8.92
N ASN A 28 -16.41 -27.24 8.34
CA ASN A 28 -16.89 -26.60 7.12
C ASN A 28 -16.48 -27.45 5.89
N PRO A 29 -17.42 -27.90 5.05
CA PRO A 29 -17.10 -28.67 3.84
C PRO A 29 -16.21 -27.90 2.84
N ALA A 30 -16.21 -26.57 2.92
CA ALA A 30 -15.34 -25.69 2.14
C ALA A 30 -14.09 -25.24 2.92
N TRP A 31 -13.70 -25.99 3.96
CA TRP A 31 -12.50 -25.70 4.73
C TRP A 31 -11.25 -25.76 3.85
N VAL A 32 -10.45 -24.70 3.94
CA VAL A 32 -9.14 -24.64 3.31
C VAL A 32 -8.12 -24.35 4.41
N PRO A 33 -6.99 -25.08 4.49
CA PRO A 33 -5.90 -24.72 5.38
C PRO A 33 -5.55 -23.24 5.21
N GLN A 34 -5.52 -22.47 6.29
CA GLN A 34 -4.97 -21.12 6.24
C GLN A 34 -3.46 -21.24 6.07
N GLU A 35 -3.01 -21.20 4.82
CA GLU A 35 -1.63 -20.87 4.53
C GLU A 35 -1.41 -19.40 4.93
N GLU A 36 -0.36 -19.15 5.69
CA GLU A 36 0.04 -17.82 6.12
C GLU A 36 0.61 -17.09 4.89
N HIS A 37 -0.29 -16.61 4.03
CA HIS A 37 0.08 -15.83 2.87
C HIS A 37 0.48 -14.44 3.36
N HIS A 38 1.77 -14.12 3.24
CA HIS A 38 2.22 -12.74 3.33
C HIS A 38 1.45 -11.94 2.27
N ILE A 39 0.70 -10.92 2.71
CA ILE A 39 0.00 -10.04 1.78
C ILE A 39 1.08 -9.23 1.05
N GLU A 40 1.53 -9.74 -0.10
CA GLU A 40 2.35 -8.97 -1.00
C GLU A 40 1.46 -7.88 -1.60
N GLY A 41 1.59 -6.68 -1.03
CA GLY A 41 1.07 -5.49 -1.68
C GLY A 41 1.57 -5.48 -3.12
N ILE A 42 0.72 -5.09 -4.06
CA ILE A 42 1.05 -5.03 -5.49
C ILE A 42 2.10 -3.92 -5.69
N CYS A 43 3.35 -4.19 -5.32
CA CYS A 43 4.53 -3.44 -5.69
C CYS A 43 5.40 -4.40 -6.49
N ASN A 44 5.51 -4.11 -7.78
CA ASN A 44 6.12 -4.99 -8.79
C ASN A 44 7.66 -4.95 -8.70
N THR A 45 8.22 -5.25 -7.53
CA THR A 45 9.64 -5.12 -7.22
C THR A 45 10.07 -6.31 -6.37
N ASP A 46 11.23 -6.89 -6.67
CA ASP A 46 11.91 -7.98 -5.95
C ASP A 46 12.38 -7.54 -4.55
N ILE A 47 11.52 -6.84 -3.81
CA ILE A 47 11.78 -6.36 -2.46
C ILE A 47 11.70 -7.59 -1.54
N GLY A 48 12.86 -8.19 -1.28
CA GLY A 48 12.96 -9.37 -0.44
C GLY A 48 12.56 -9.08 1.01
N THR A 49 12.31 -10.16 1.77
CA THR A 49 11.94 -10.12 3.21
C THR A 49 12.86 -9.26 4.07
N GLU A 50 14.14 -9.16 3.69
CA GLU A 50 15.14 -8.33 4.35
C GLU A 50 14.75 -6.84 4.40
N PHE A 51 14.12 -6.32 3.35
CA PHE A 51 13.63 -4.94 3.35
C PHE A 51 12.54 -4.73 4.39
N PHE A 52 11.58 -5.66 4.50
CA PHE A 52 10.52 -5.57 5.50
C PHE A 52 11.09 -5.64 6.92
N ASN A 53 12.14 -6.43 7.16
CA ASN A 53 12.83 -6.45 8.44
C ASN A 53 13.48 -5.10 8.74
N GLN A 54 14.16 -4.49 7.77
CA GLN A 54 14.74 -3.16 7.94
C GLN A 54 13.68 -2.08 8.21
N VAL A 55 12.52 -2.17 7.56
CA VAL A 55 11.37 -1.32 7.84
C VAL A 55 10.94 -1.46 9.30
N LYS A 56 10.74 -2.70 9.78
CA LYS A 56 10.38 -2.99 11.18
C LYS A 56 11.42 -2.49 12.18
N GLU A 57 12.71 -2.57 11.85
CA GLU A 57 13.76 -2.05 12.72
C GLU A 57 13.78 -0.50 12.73
N SER A 58 13.56 0.14 11.58
CA SER A 58 13.56 1.59 11.44
C SER A 58 12.52 2.29 12.32
N TYR A 59 11.41 1.60 12.54
CA TYR A 59 10.31 2.01 13.38
C TYR A 59 10.67 2.19 14.85
N LYS A 60 11.65 1.43 15.37
CA LYS A 60 12.13 1.57 16.75
C LYS A 60 12.78 2.94 16.98
N MET A 61 13.33 3.54 15.92
CA MET A 61 14.00 4.84 15.98
C MET A 61 13.04 6.02 15.82
N ASP A 62 11.82 5.80 15.30
CA ASP A 62 10.87 6.87 15.01
C ASP A 62 9.89 7.09 16.17
N LYS A 63 9.81 8.33 16.64
CA LYS A 63 8.92 8.73 17.76
C LYS A 63 7.45 8.54 17.41
N ASN A 64 7.03 8.90 16.20
CA ASN A 64 5.63 8.83 15.79
C ASN A 64 5.19 7.37 15.69
N PHE A 65 6.03 6.53 15.09
CA PHE A 65 5.76 5.11 14.99
C PHE A 65 5.63 4.45 16.37
N ASN A 66 6.62 4.66 17.26
CA ASN A 66 6.56 4.11 18.62
C ASN A 66 5.27 4.51 19.35
N THR A 67 4.84 5.75 19.13
CA THR A 67 3.59 6.29 19.66
C THR A 67 2.37 5.57 19.05
N LEU A 68 2.36 5.31 17.74
CA LEU A 68 1.25 4.64 17.04
C LEU A 68 1.16 3.13 17.32
N CYS A 69 2.29 2.47 17.51
CA CYS A 69 2.35 1.01 17.55
C CYS A 69 1.59 0.41 18.74
N GLN A 70 1.83 0.92 19.95
CA GLN A 70 1.16 0.44 21.17
C GLN A 70 -0.39 0.47 21.11
N PRO A 71 -1.04 1.57 20.66
CA PRO A 71 -2.48 1.61 20.45
C PRO A 71 -2.97 0.64 19.38
N LEU A 72 -2.31 0.64 18.22
CA LEU A 72 -2.77 -0.11 17.05
C LEU A 72 -2.64 -1.62 17.26
N MET A 73 -1.67 -2.08 18.06
CA MET A 73 -1.59 -3.49 18.47
C MET A 73 -2.74 -3.93 19.39
N LYS A 74 -3.41 -2.99 20.08
CA LYS A 74 -4.44 -3.29 21.08
C LYS A 74 -5.86 -3.07 20.54
N ASP A 75 -6.02 -2.76 19.26
CA ASP A 75 -7.29 -2.37 18.63
C ASP A 75 -8.08 -1.29 19.41
N CYS A 76 -7.36 -0.42 20.14
CA CYS A 76 -7.95 0.59 21.00
C CYS A 76 -7.60 2.00 20.50
N LYS A 77 -8.61 2.84 20.26
CA LYS A 77 -8.41 4.27 20.01
C LYS A 77 -8.10 4.98 21.34
N TYR A 78 -6.98 5.68 21.41
CA TYR A 78 -6.60 6.47 22.58
C TYR A 78 -6.64 7.97 22.24
N PRO A 79 -7.65 8.73 22.71
CA PRO A 79 -7.80 10.15 22.38
C PRO A 79 -6.60 11.03 22.78
N SER A 80 -5.84 10.63 23.80
CA SER A 80 -4.66 11.36 24.29
C SER A 80 -3.41 11.16 23.43
N LEU A 81 -3.42 10.20 22.49
CA LEU A 81 -2.25 9.83 21.69
C LEU A 81 -1.88 10.90 20.66
N SER A 82 -2.89 11.52 20.05
CA SER A 82 -2.75 12.51 18.98
C SER A 82 -1.90 13.72 19.39
N SER A 83 -1.79 14.01 20.70
CA SER A 83 -0.97 15.11 21.22
C SER A 83 0.55 14.88 21.13
N LYS A 84 0.99 13.62 21.00
CA LYS A 84 2.41 13.26 20.94
C LYS A 84 2.95 13.14 19.51
N LEU A 85 2.04 13.04 18.54
CA LEU A 85 2.36 12.89 17.13
C LEU A 85 2.68 14.24 16.48
N ASP A 86 3.60 14.23 15.53
CA ASP A 86 3.83 15.37 14.66
C ASP A 86 2.61 15.61 13.76
N GLU A 87 2.42 16.84 13.29
CA GLU A 87 1.16 17.32 12.70
C GLU A 87 0.61 16.43 11.56
N ILE A 88 1.48 15.99 10.64
CA ILE A 88 1.10 15.14 9.50
C ILE A 88 0.64 13.76 9.97
N TRP A 89 1.35 13.16 10.92
CA TRP A 89 1.01 11.86 11.51
C TRP A 89 -0.25 11.95 12.36
N LYS A 90 -0.38 13.03 13.15
CA LYS A 90 -1.55 13.32 13.95
C LYS A 90 -2.81 13.38 13.10
N LYS A 91 -2.78 14.19 12.03
CA LYS A 91 -3.93 14.33 11.12
C LYS A 91 -4.35 12.99 10.53
N ALA A 92 -3.40 12.22 10.01
CA ALA A 92 -3.69 10.89 9.46
C ALA A 92 -4.22 9.91 10.52
N TYR A 93 -3.72 9.96 11.76
CA TYR A 93 -4.23 9.16 12.87
C TYR A 93 -5.67 9.53 13.27
N ASP A 94 -5.95 10.82 13.43
CA ASP A 94 -7.27 11.33 13.79
C ASP A 94 -8.32 10.96 12.73
N GLU A 95 -7.91 10.93 11.46
CA GLU A 95 -8.73 10.47 10.32
C GLU A 95 -8.82 8.94 10.19
N GLY A 96 -8.18 8.17 11.09
CA GLY A 96 -8.23 6.71 11.09
C GLY A 96 -7.51 6.05 9.92
N ARG A 97 -6.47 6.70 9.39
CA ARG A 97 -5.75 6.22 8.19
C ARG A 97 -4.67 5.18 8.48
N PHE A 98 -4.33 4.92 9.73
CA PHE A 98 -3.27 3.97 10.07
C PHE A 98 -3.81 2.62 10.52
N HIS A 99 -3.20 1.56 9.99
CA HIS A 99 -3.46 0.17 10.36
C HIS A 99 -2.12 -0.53 10.57
N LEU A 100 -2.02 -1.39 11.59
CA LEU A 100 -0.82 -2.19 11.84
C LEU A 100 -1.11 -3.64 11.45
N LEU A 101 -0.31 -4.21 10.57
CA LEU A 101 -0.41 -5.60 10.13
C LEU A 101 0.99 -6.21 10.08
N ASP A 102 1.20 -7.35 10.75
CA ASP A 102 2.48 -8.06 10.83
C ASP A 102 3.68 -7.19 11.26
N GLY A 103 3.41 -6.18 12.10
CA GLY A 103 4.43 -5.21 12.56
C GLY A 103 4.77 -4.14 11.52
N ILE A 104 4.08 -4.11 10.38
CA ILE A 104 4.19 -3.06 9.36
C ILE A 104 3.02 -2.09 9.50
N LEU A 105 3.33 -0.80 9.49
CA LEU A 105 2.30 0.24 9.52
C LEU A 105 1.87 0.56 8.10
N TYR A 106 0.58 0.51 7.85
CA TYR A 106 -0.04 0.86 6.58
C TYR A 106 -0.81 2.17 6.72
N HIS A 107 -0.64 3.04 5.72
CA HIS A 107 -1.40 4.26 5.56
C HIS A 107 -2.45 4.07 4.47
N ARG A 108 -3.72 4.29 4.84
CA ARG A 108 -4.89 4.16 3.98
C ARG A 108 -5.34 5.53 3.47
N THR A 109 -5.61 5.59 2.18
CA THR A 109 -6.38 6.66 1.54
C THR A 109 -7.74 6.12 1.08
N GLU A 110 -8.52 6.94 0.38
CA GLU A 110 -9.77 6.48 -0.23
C GLU A 110 -9.57 5.31 -1.21
N HIS A 111 -8.42 5.28 -1.90
CA HIS A 111 -8.19 4.35 -3.01
C HIS A 111 -6.96 3.44 -2.82
N THR A 112 -6.10 3.70 -1.83
CA THR A 112 -4.85 2.96 -1.65
C THR A 112 -4.63 2.58 -0.19
N CYS A 113 -3.92 1.47 0.04
CA CYS A 113 -3.40 1.07 1.34
C CYS A 113 -1.94 0.70 1.15
N VAL A 114 -1.03 1.51 1.70
CA VAL A 114 0.39 1.47 1.35
C VAL A 114 1.26 1.48 2.59
N MET A 115 2.46 0.90 2.51
CA MET A 115 3.38 0.84 3.63
C MET A 115 3.86 2.24 4.04
N ALA A 116 3.85 2.54 5.34
CA ALA A 116 4.40 3.76 5.90
C ALA A 116 5.90 3.60 6.17
N LEU A 117 6.71 4.51 5.63
CA LEU A 117 8.16 4.56 5.82
C LEU A 117 8.53 5.76 6.70
N THR A 118 9.53 5.57 7.58
CA THR A 118 9.99 6.62 8.51
C THR A 118 11.45 7.01 8.29
N TYR A 119 12.27 6.12 7.74
CA TYR A 119 13.71 6.30 7.68
C TYR A 119 14.21 6.60 6.26
N ARG A 120 15.11 7.60 6.16
CA ARG A 120 15.50 8.18 4.87
C ARG A 120 16.21 7.18 3.96
N THR A 121 16.99 6.24 4.49
CA THR A 121 17.66 5.24 3.65
C THR A 121 16.66 4.34 2.94
N LEU A 122 15.61 3.89 3.63
CA LEU A 122 14.53 3.08 3.05
C LEU A 122 13.72 3.87 2.02
N ILE A 123 13.43 5.14 2.31
CA ILE A 123 12.79 6.05 1.35
C ILE A 123 13.63 6.16 0.08
N ASN A 124 14.96 6.36 0.21
CA ASN A 124 15.85 6.44 -0.94
C ASN A 124 15.92 5.12 -1.72
N THR A 125 15.87 3.96 -1.05
CA THR A 125 15.79 2.65 -1.72
C THR A 125 14.55 2.56 -2.60
N ILE A 126 13.39 2.93 -2.07
CA ILE A 126 12.12 2.96 -2.82
C ILE A 126 12.17 3.94 -3.99
N LEU A 127 12.72 5.14 -3.78
CA LEU A 127 12.89 6.14 -4.83
C LEU A 127 13.79 5.63 -5.97
N HIS A 128 14.91 5.00 -5.62
CA HIS A 128 15.83 4.38 -6.58
C HIS A 128 15.16 3.23 -7.35
N GLU A 129 14.44 2.34 -6.66
CA GLU A 129 13.73 1.23 -7.31
C GLU A 129 12.71 1.70 -8.36
N PHE A 130 12.00 2.80 -8.09
CA PHE A 130 10.96 3.29 -8.99
C PHE A 130 11.46 4.14 -10.15
N GLN A 131 12.67 4.71 -10.06
CA GLN A 131 13.21 5.60 -11.07
C GLN A 131 14.42 5.03 -11.84
N ASP A 132 15.29 4.30 -11.15
CA ASP A 132 16.59 3.85 -11.68
C ASP A 132 16.68 2.35 -11.91
N SER A 133 15.72 1.54 -11.42
CA SER A 133 15.73 0.10 -11.72
C SER A 133 15.55 -0.13 -13.23
N VAL A 134 16.27 -1.13 -13.75
CA VAL A 134 16.24 -1.53 -15.18
C VAL A 134 14.81 -1.88 -15.62
N ALA A 135 13.97 -2.35 -14.69
CA ALA A 135 12.56 -2.68 -14.91
C ALA A 135 11.63 -1.45 -14.96
N SER A 136 12.07 -0.28 -14.49
CA SER A 136 11.24 0.92 -14.47
C SER A 136 11.11 1.57 -15.85
N GLY A 137 12.06 1.41 -16.76
CA GLY A 137 12.00 2.03 -18.09
C GLY A 137 12.15 3.56 -18.09
N HIS A 138 12.84 4.14 -17.09
CA HIS A 138 13.16 5.57 -16.98
C HIS A 138 11.93 6.48 -17.12
N LEU A 139 11.05 6.36 -16.15
CA LEU A 139 9.74 6.99 -16.17
C LEU A 139 9.84 8.50 -15.90
N LYS A 140 9.05 9.30 -16.62
CA LYS A 140 8.84 10.73 -16.30
C LYS A 140 8.34 10.86 -14.86
N GLU A 141 8.62 12.00 -14.21
CA GLU A 141 8.25 12.32 -12.82
C GLU A 141 6.82 11.89 -12.46
N ASP A 142 5.83 12.16 -13.33
CA ASP A 142 4.43 11.79 -13.13
C ASP A 142 4.22 10.30 -12.83
N ARG A 143 4.97 9.43 -13.49
CA ARG A 143 4.88 7.98 -13.30
C ARG A 143 5.60 7.53 -12.03
N ALA A 144 6.70 8.18 -11.63
CA ALA A 144 7.35 7.91 -10.35
C ALA A 144 6.42 8.30 -9.18
N LEU A 145 5.74 9.44 -9.30
CA LEU A 145 4.71 9.88 -8.36
C LEU A 145 3.57 8.86 -8.25
N GLU A 146 3.03 8.38 -9.37
CA GLU A 146 1.96 7.38 -9.33
C GLU A 146 2.43 6.04 -8.74
N ARG A 147 3.67 5.59 -9.01
CA ARG A 147 4.20 4.35 -8.40
C ARG A 147 4.37 4.48 -6.89
N VAL A 148 4.98 5.57 -6.41
CA VAL A 148 5.13 5.79 -4.97
C VAL A 148 3.77 5.86 -4.29
N LYS A 149 2.82 6.61 -4.87
CA LYS A 149 1.45 6.75 -4.37
C LYS A 149 0.73 5.41 -4.16
N THR A 150 1.04 4.40 -4.96
CA THR A 150 0.42 3.06 -4.87
C THR A 150 1.22 2.07 -4.04
N CYS A 151 2.45 2.39 -3.61
CA CYS A 151 3.32 1.44 -2.90
C CYS A 151 3.69 1.89 -1.48
N SER A 152 3.93 3.18 -1.25
CA SER A 152 4.47 3.67 0.01
C SER A 152 4.00 5.08 0.38
N TRP A 153 4.05 5.38 1.67
CA TRP A 153 3.69 6.69 2.22
C TRP A 153 4.72 7.14 3.24
N TRP A 154 5.05 8.42 3.23
CA TRP A 154 5.76 9.12 4.29
C TRP A 154 5.38 10.61 4.25
N PRO A 155 5.63 11.38 5.33
CA PRO A 155 5.43 12.82 5.30
C PRO A 155 6.17 13.47 4.14
N ASN A 156 5.49 14.31 3.36
CA ASN A 156 6.05 15.03 2.22
C ASN A 156 6.57 14.17 1.05
N TRP A 157 6.12 12.92 0.92
CA TRP A 157 6.59 12.01 -0.14
C TRP A 157 6.54 12.59 -1.57
N LYS A 158 5.52 13.39 -1.90
CA LYS A 158 5.43 14.04 -3.23
C LYS A 158 6.61 14.98 -3.49
N LYS A 159 7.00 15.75 -2.48
CA LYS A 159 8.11 16.69 -2.58
C LYS A 159 9.42 15.94 -2.71
N ASP A 160 9.62 14.90 -1.90
CA ASP A 160 10.82 14.07 -1.98
C ASP A 160 10.98 13.38 -3.34
N VAL A 161 9.87 12.88 -3.93
CA VAL A 161 9.88 12.31 -5.29
C VAL A 161 10.28 13.36 -6.33
N ALA A 162 9.69 14.55 -6.28
CA ALA A 162 10.00 15.64 -7.21
C ALA A 162 11.47 16.08 -7.11
N GLU A 163 11.99 16.27 -5.89
CA GLU A 163 13.39 16.60 -5.65
C GLU A 163 14.33 15.51 -6.16
N TYR A 164 14.01 14.24 -5.89
CA TYR A 164 14.80 13.11 -6.38
C TYR A 164 14.82 13.05 -7.91
N CYS A 165 13.66 13.25 -8.56
CA CYS A 165 13.55 13.33 -10.02
C CYS A 165 14.42 14.45 -10.61
N GLN A 166 14.47 15.62 -9.97
CA GLN A 166 15.30 16.74 -10.40
C GLN A 166 16.80 16.48 -10.25
N THR A 167 17.22 15.61 -9.34
CA THR A 167 18.65 15.27 -9.17
C THR A 167 19.14 14.20 -10.15
N CYS A 168 18.23 13.44 -10.78
CA CYS A 168 18.58 12.39 -11.72
C CYS A 168 19.07 12.96 -13.06
N GLU A 169 20.36 12.79 -13.36
CA GLU A 169 20.98 13.24 -14.61
C GLU A 169 20.31 12.66 -15.87
N ARG A 170 19.81 11.41 -15.80
CA ARG A 170 19.10 10.79 -16.92
C ARG A 170 17.74 11.44 -17.17
N CYS A 171 17.01 11.83 -16.11
CA CYS A 171 15.76 12.56 -16.27
C CYS A 171 15.99 13.96 -16.85
N LYS A 172 17.05 14.67 -16.42
CA LYS A 172 17.42 15.97 -17.00
C LYS A 172 17.66 15.91 -18.51
N LYS A 173 18.37 14.87 -18.98
CA LYS A 173 18.67 14.67 -20.41
C LYS A 173 17.42 14.42 -21.27
N LEU A 174 16.33 13.93 -20.68
CA LEU A 174 15.06 13.70 -21.40
C LEU A 174 14.17 14.95 -21.45
N THR A 175 14.38 15.93 -20.57
CA THR A 175 13.66 17.21 -20.53
C THR A 175 14.34 18.31 -21.33
N GLU A 176 15.63 18.17 -21.69
CA GLU A 176 16.29 19.11 -22.60
C GLU A 176 15.73 18.96 -24.04
N PRO A 177 15.31 20.07 -24.69
CA PRO A 177 14.94 20.02 -26.09
C PRO A 177 16.17 19.62 -26.90
N GLN A 178 16.11 18.49 -27.59
CA GLN A 178 17.12 18.19 -28.60
C GLN A 178 17.01 19.26 -29.68
N GLU A 179 18.04 20.11 -29.80
CA GLU A 179 18.20 21.00 -30.95
C GLU A 179 18.20 20.11 -32.20
N ARG A 180 17.09 20.12 -32.93
CA ARG A 180 17.08 19.59 -34.30
C ARG A 180 18.00 20.50 -35.08
N ASN A 181 19.22 20.04 -35.32
CA ASN A 181 20.09 20.57 -36.35
C ASN A 181 19.31 20.50 -37.68
N LEU A 182 18.70 21.61 -38.05
CA LEU A 182 18.30 21.90 -39.42
C LEU A 182 19.58 22.33 -40.13
N GLU A 183 20.35 21.36 -40.61
CA GLU A 183 21.33 21.63 -41.65
C GLU A 183 20.57 21.96 -42.93
N SER A 184 20.78 23.16 -43.46
CA SER A 184 20.38 23.63 -44.78
C SER A 184 21.59 24.29 -45.43
#